data_AF-A0A5Y8UD39-F1
#
_entry.id   AF-A0A5Y8UD39-F1
#
_cell.length_a   1.000
_cell.length_b   1.000
_cell.length_c   1.000
_cell.angle_alpha   90.00
_cell.angle_beta   90.00
_cell.angle_gamma   90.00
#
_symmetry.space_group_name_H-M   'P 1'
#
loop_
_entity.id
_entity.type
_entity.pdbx_description
1 polymer ?
#
loop_
_entity_poly.entity_id
_entity_poly.type
_entity_poly.pdbx_seq_one_letter_code
_entity_poly.pdbx_strand_id
1 'polypeptide(L)'
;MEKLQIILNELAFHQIHQAWIDKKIPQYSLIILERWAEFYPNTIKNLGMSDLMTLALPQTQMELAVLESKEADKKREQGLTDMEILAEEQINLNQYIAIEPQIYSPLFQEMMMKDKEQIQEETINNQYWKLQQEMMDMKEEASNLDKN
;
A
#
# COMPACT_ATOMS: atom_id res chain seq x y z
N MET A 1 0.72 -11.89 -9.50
CA MET A 1 1.69 -13.00 -9.28
C MET A 1 3.12 -12.64 -9.66
N GLU A 2 3.42 -12.24 -10.90
CA GLU A 2 4.79 -11.82 -11.28
C GLU A 2 5.31 -10.66 -10.42
N LYS A 3 4.46 -9.67 -10.12
CA LYS A 3 4.80 -8.57 -9.20
C LYS A 3 5.22 -9.08 -7.82
N LEU A 4 4.44 -9.97 -7.20
CA LEU A 4 4.75 -10.53 -5.89
C LEU A 4 6.05 -11.34 -5.87
N GLN A 5 6.44 -11.97 -6.98
CA GLN A 5 7.72 -12.67 -7.08
C GLN A 5 8.92 -11.74 -6.95
N ILE A 6 8.79 -10.51 -7.46
CA ILE A 6 9.84 -9.49 -7.38
C ILE A 6 9.87 -8.82 -6.00
N ILE A 7 8.69 -8.65 -5.40
CA ILE A 7 8.51 -7.90 -4.15
C ILE A 7 8.90 -8.74 -2.92
N LEU A 8 8.40 -9.97 -2.85
CA LEU A 8 8.55 -10.82 -1.67
C LEU A 8 9.92 -11.49 -1.65
N ASN A 9 10.42 -11.82 -0.45
CA ASN A 9 11.52 -12.79 -0.37
C ASN A 9 11.08 -14.15 -0.96
N GLU A 10 12.06 -14.87 -1.48
CA GLU A 10 11.85 -16.10 -2.24
C GLU A 10 11.04 -17.14 -1.45
N LEU A 11 11.35 -17.34 -0.17
CA LEU A 11 10.66 -18.32 0.67
C LEU A 11 9.19 -17.95 0.89
N ALA A 12 8.92 -16.70 1.27
CA ALA A 12 7.56 -16.21 1.47
C ALA A 12 6.74 -16.27 0.18
N PHE A 13 7.33 -15.91 -0.97
CA PHE A 13 6.67 -16.02 -2.27
C PHE A 13 6.21 -17.45 -2.55
N HIS A 14 7.11 -18.44 -2.45
CA HIS A 14 6.78 -19.83 -2.73
C HIS A 14 5.67 -20.35 -1.79
N GLN A 15 5.75 -20.02 -0.51
CA GLN A 15 4.75 -20.43 0.48
C GLN A 15 3.37 -19.80 0.22
N ILE A 16 3.32 -18.50 -0.07
CA ILE A 16 2.09 -17.77 -0.37
C ILE A 16 1.49 -18.27 -1.69
N HIS A 17 2.31 -18.44 -2.72
CA HIS A 17 1.87 -18.94 -4.02
C HIS A 17 1.27 -20.34 -3.90
N GLN A 18 1.93 -21.24 -3.16
CA GLN A 18 1.39 -22.58 -2.91
C GLN A 18 0.09 -22.54 -2.11
N ALA A 19 0.01 -21.70 -1.07
CA ALA A 19 -1.21 -21.55 -0.29
C ALA A 19 -2.39 -21.02 -1.11
N TRP A 20 -2.13 -20.14 -2.09
CA TRP A 20 -3.13 -19.66 -3.03
C TRP A 20 -3.57 -20.75 -4.02
N ILE A 21 -2.63 -21.51 -4.61
CA ILE A 21 -2.94 -22.65 -5.49
C ILE A 21 -3.80 -23.68 -4.75
N ASP A 22 -3.46 -23.96 -3.49
CA ASP A 22 -4.19 -24.87 -2.61
C ASP A 22 -5.54 -24.30 -2.13
N LYS A 23 -5.90 -23.07 -2.52
CA LYS A 23 -7.11 -22.35 -2.10
C LYS A 23 -7.22 -22.14 -0.58
N LYS A 24 -6.09 -22.11 0.13
CA LYS A 24 -6.03 -21.85 1.58
C LYS A 24 -6.10 -20.36 1.91
N ILE A 25 -5.73 -19.51 0.95
CA ILE A 25 -5.86 -18.05 1.07
C ILE A 25 -6.63 -17.49 -0.13
N PRO A 26 -7.49 -16.47 0.07
CA PRO A 26 -8.22 -15.84 -1.02
C PRO A 26 -7.28 -15.01 -1.90
N GLN A 27 -7.59 -14.95 -3.20
CA GLN A 27 -6.83 -14.15 -4.18
C GLN A 27 -6.76 -12.67 -3.77
N TYR A 28 -7.80 -12.15 -3.12
CA TYR A 28 -7.85 -10.75 -2.68
C TYR A 28 -6.74 -10.41 -1.68
N SER A 29 -6.27 -11.37 -0.87
CA SER A 29 -5.11 -11.17 0.01
C SER A 29 -3.84 -10.84 -0.78
N LEU A 30 -3.70 -11.40 -1.98
CA LEU A 30 -2.56 -11.11 -2.87
C LEU A 30 -2.61 -9.66 -3.37
N ILE A 31 -3.81 -9.16 -3.66
CA ILE A 31 -4.03 -7.75 -4.06
C ILE A 31 -3.65 -6.81 -2.92
N ILE A 32 -4.02 -7.14 -1.68
CA ILE A 32 -3.62 -6.38 -0.49
C ILE A 32 -2.10 -6.36 -0.33
N LEU A 33 -1.42 -7.50 -0.50
CA LEU A 33 0.04 -7.54 -0.45
C LEU A 33 0.70 -6.71 -1.56
N GLU A 34 0.19 -6.78 -2.79
CA GLU A 34 0.69 -5.96 -3.90
C GLU A 34 0.51 -4.47 -3.61
N ARG A 35 -0.64 -4.05 -3.08
CA ARG A 35 -0.91 -2.67 -2.68
C ARG A 35 -0.01 -2.21 -1.53
N TRP A 36 0.12 -3.02 -0.48
CA TRP A 36 0.98 -2.66 0.65
C TRP A 36 2.45 -2.59 0.28
N ALA A 37 2.91 -3.33 -0.73
CA ALA A 37 4.29 -3.25 -1.18
C ALA A 37 4.67 -1.87 -1.74
N GLU A 38 3.70 -1.09 -2.21
CA GLU A 38 3.93 0.27 -2.70
C GLU A 38 4.22 1.25 -1.55
N PHE A 39 3.66 1.02 -0.37
CA PHE A 39 3.79 1.91 0.80
C PHE A 39 4.73 1.37 1.88
N TYR A 40 4.89 0.05 1.96
CA TYR A 40 5.67 -0.64 2.98
C TYR A 40 6.63 -1.66 2.35
N PRO A 41 7.48 -1.25 1.39
CA PRO A 41 8.31 -2.17 0.62
C PRO A 41 9.28 -2.98 1.49
N ASN A 42 9.86 -2.40 2.53
CA ASN A 42 10.78 -3.11 3.41
C ASN A 42 10.01 -4.14 4.25
N THR A 43 8.85 -3.78 4.77
CA THR A 43 8.00 -4.69 5.54
C THR A 43 7.53 -5.88 4.69
N ILE A 44 6.96 -5.61 3.52
CA ILE A 44 6.44 -6.68 2.66
C ILE A 44 7.56 -7.61 2.16
N LYS A 45 8.73 -7.06 1.83
CA LYS A 45 9.86 -7.85 1.34
C LYS A 45 10.45 -8.79 2.39
N ASN A 46 10.58 -8.35 3.64
CA ASN A 46 11.37 -9.05 4.66
C ASN A 46 10.55 -9.98 5.57
N LEU A 47 9.23 -9.82 5.63
CA LEU A 47 8.39 -10.71 6.44
C LEU A 47 8.18 -12.08 5.81
N GLY A 48 8.02 -13.09 6.68
CA GLY A 48 7.64 -14.44 6.27
C GLY A 48 6.14 -14.57 5.99
N MET A 49 5.73 -15.68 5.36
CA MET A 49 4.32 -15.96 5.05
C MET A 49 3.41 -15.81 6.27
N SER A 50 3.81 -16.34 7.43
CA SER A 50 2.97 -16.32 8.64
C SER A 50 2.62 -14.90 9.07
N ASP A 51 3.61 -14.01 9.14
CA ASP A 51 3.40 -12.62 9.56
C ASP A 51 2.56 -11.88 8.51
N LEU A 52 2.91 -12.03 7.22
CA LEU A 52 2.17 -11.40 6.11
C LEU A 52 0.70 -11.83 6.10
N MET A 53 0.40 -13.11 6.30
CA MET A 53 -0.98 -13.61 6.31
C MET A 53 -1.73 -13.24 7.59
N THR A 54 -1.05 -13.13 8.73
CA THR A 54 -1.67 -12.64 9.96
C THR A 54 -2.17 -11.20 9.81
N LEU A 55 -1.51 -10.39 8.98
CA LEU A 55 -1.95 -9.03 8.66
C LEU A 55 -2.95 -8.98 7.51
N ALA A 56 -2.66 -9.66 6.40
CA ALA A 56 -3.42 -9.51 5.15
C ALA A 56 -4.79 -10.21 5.19
N LEU A 57 -4.95 -11.31 5.92
CA LEU A 57 -6.23 -12.04 5.96
C LEU A 57 -7.33 -11.26 6.70
N PRO A 58 -7.10 -10.67 7.89
CA PRO A 58 -8.09 -9.79 8.51
C PRO A 58 -8.43 -8.58 7.65
N GLN A 59 -7.45 -7.98 6.96
CA GLN A 59 -7.69 -6.88 6.01
C GLN A 59 -8.58 -7.34 4.85
N THR A 60 -8.32 -8.53 4.32
CA THR A 60 -9.13 -9.13 3.24
C THR A 60 -10.58 -9.33 3.68
N GLN A 61 -10.78 -9.87 4.88
CA GLN A 61 -12.12 -10.08 5.42
C GLN A 61 -12.87 -8.76 5.58
N MET A 62 -12.21 -7.73 6.10
CA MET A 62 -12.81 -6.40 6.26
C MET A 62 -13.20 -5.77 4.92
N GLU A 63 -12.31 -5.79 3.92
CA GLU A 63 -12.59 -5.20 2.60
C GLU A 63 -13.65 -6.00 1.83
N LEU A 64 -13.58 -7.33 1.84
CA LEU A 64 -14.56 -8.17 1.14
C LEU A 64 -15.96 -8.09 1.77
N ALA A 65 -16.08 -7.93 3.09
CA ALA A 65 -17.37 -7.75 3.74
C ALA A 65 -18.14 -6.54 3.19
N VAL A 66 -17.42 -5.50 2.74
CA VAL A 66 -18.00 -4.34 2.05
C VAL A 66 -18.23 -4.65 0.58
N LEU A 67 -17.22 -5.16 -0.11
CA LEU A 67 -17.23 -5.33 -1.57
C LEU A 67 -18.17 -6.43 -2.06
N GLU A 68 -18.51 -7.41 -1.23
CA GLU A 68 -19.44 -8.49 -1.56
C GLU A 68 -20.90 -8.15 -1.20
N SER A 69 -21.18 -6.92 -0.75
CA SER A 69 -22.53 -6.45 -0.44
C SER A 69 -23.34 -6.12 -1.70
N LYS A 70 -24.68 -6.21 -1.58
CA LYS A 70 -25.60 -5.80 -2.66
C LYS A 70 -25.50 -4.31 -2.95
N GLU A 71 -25.16 -3.52 -1.95
CA GLU A 71 -24.91 -2.09 -2.04
C GLU A 71 -23.68 -1.82 -2.93
N ALA A 72 -22.59 -2.59 -2.74
CA ALA A 72 -21.41 -2.50 -3.61
C ALA A 72 -21.74 -2.85 -5.06
N ASP A 73 -22.56 -3.87 -5.33
CA ASP A 73 -22.99 -4.21 -6.69
C ASP A 73 -23.74 -3.05 -7.37
N LYS A 74 -24.66 -2.39 -6.66
CA LYS A 74 -25.35 -1.20 -7.19
C LYS A 74 -24.40 -0.04 -7.46
N LYS A 75 -23.40 0.17 -6.61
CA LYS A 75 -22.38 1.21 -6.81
C LYS A 75 -21.51 0.90 -8.04
N ARG A 76 -21.16 -0.38 -8.28
CA ARG A 76 -20.47 -0.80 -9.50
C ARG A 76 -21.32 -0.57 -10.76
N GLU A 77 -22.62 -0.84 -10.70
CA GLU A 77 -23.55 -0.52 -11.80
C GLU A 77 -23.63 0.98 -12.09
N GLN A 78 -23.38 1.84 -11.09
CA GLN A 78 -23.27 3.29 -11.23
C GLN A 78 -21.89 3.76 -11.73
N GLY A 79 -20.94 2.84 -11.93
CA GLY A 79 -19.61 3.11 -12.46
C GLY A 79 -18.52 3.31 -11.42
N LEU A 80 -18.78 3.09 -10.13
CA LEU A 80 -17.76 3.18 -9.08
C LEU A 80 -16.84 1.96 -9.11
N THR A 81 -15.55 2.20 -8.88
CA THR A 81 -14.53 1.18 -8.66
C THR A 81 -14.57 0.65 -7.23
N ASP A 82 -14.01 -0.54 -7.00
CA ASP A 82 -13.91 -1.12 -5.65
C ASP A 82 -13.18 -0.19 -4.66
N MET A 83 -12.16 0.55 -5.12
CA MET A 83 -11.43 1.49 -4.27
C MET A 83 -12.30 2.69 -3.88
N GLU A 84 -13.10 3.21 -4.79
CA GLU A 84 -14.04 4.29 -4.50
C GLU A 84 -15.12 3.82 -3.53
N ILE A 85 -15.63 2.59 -3.69
CA ILE A 85 -16.60 1.98 -2.77
C ILE A 85 -16.00 1.86 -1.36
N LEU A 86 -14.77 1.32 -1.24
CA LEU A 86 -14.08 1.21 0.05
C LEU A 86 -13.84 2.59 0.68
N ALA A 87 -13.52 3.60 -0.12
CA ALA A 87 -13.32 4.97 0.35
C ALA A 87 -14.62 5.62 0.86
N GLU A 88 -15.74 5.43 0.15
CA GLU A 88 -17.06 5.91 0.61
C GLU A 88 -17.49 5.29 1.93
N GLU A 89 -17.20 3.99 2.11
CA GLU A 89 -17.46 3.26 3.35
C GLU A 89 -16.40 3.52 4.43
N GLN A 90 -15.47 4.45 4.19
CA GLN A 90 -14.41 4.87 5.12
C GLN A 90 -13.53 3.70 5.59
N ILE A 91 -13.34 2.69 4.74
CA ILE A 91 -12.47 1.56 5.04
C ILE A 91 -11.01 2.01 4.99
N ASN A 92 -10.29 1.79 6.09
CA ASN A 92 -8.86 2.03 6.12
C ASN A 92 -8.10 0.87 5.45
N LEU A 93 -7.54 1.13 4.27
CA LEU A 93 -6.80 0.14 3.47
C LEU A 93 -5.51 -0.38 4.13
N ASN A 94 -5.08 0.28 5.22
CA ASN A 94 -3.86 -0.03 5.98
C ASN A 94 -4.16 -0.38 7.44
N GLN A 95 -5.43 -0.66 7.79
CA GLN A 95 -5.87 -0.92 9.17
C GLN A 95 -4.95 -1.93 9.87
N TYR A 96 -4.77 -3.10 9.27
CA TYR A 96 -4.04 -4.19 9.93
C TYR A 96 -2.52 -4.15 9.73
N ILE A 97 -1.98 -3.33 8.84
CA ILE A 97 -0.51 -3.18 8.73
C ILE A 97 0.01 -1.99 9.54
N ALA A 98 -0.77 -0.90 9.66
CA ALA A 98 -0.28 0.36 10.19
C ALA A 98 -0.98 0.83 11.48
N ILE A 99 -2.24 0.47 11.70
CA ILE A 99 -3.05 1.00 12.81
C ILE A 99 -3.17 -0.02 13.93
N GLU A 100 -3.68 -1.20 13.61
CA GLU A 100 -3.92 -2.29 14.55
C GLU A 100 -3.27 -3.59 14.05
N PRO A 101 -1.92 -3.63 13.95
CA PRO A 101 -1.24 -4.85 13.59
C PRO A 101 -1.45 -5.92 14.66
N GLN A 102 -2.04 -7.05 14.24
CA GLN A 102 -2.28 -8.21 15.11
C GLN A 102 -1.03 -9.10 15.27
N ILE A 103 0.16 -8.52 15.10
CA ILE A 103 1.43 -9.21 15.26
C ILE A 103 2.34 -8.43 16.18
N TYR A 104 3.13 -9.16 16.97
CA TYR A 104 4.26 -8.62 17.71
C TYR A 104 5.52 -9.35 17.25
N SER A 105 6.23 -8.72 16.32
CA SER A 105 7.50 -9.22 15.77
C SER A 105 8.53 -8.09 15.78
N PRO A 106 9.71 -8.28 16.41
CA PRO A 106 10.78 -7.28 16.37
C PRO A 106 11.19 -6.93 14.95
N LEU A 107 11.21 -7.92 14.05
CA LEU A 107 11.49 -7.73 12.64
C LEU A 107 10.43 -6.83 11.97
N PHE A 108 9.14 -7.09 12.25
CA PHE A 108 8.06 -6.24 11.74
C PHE A 108 8.24 -4.78 12.17
N GLN A 109 8.53 -4.54 13.46
CA GLN A 109 8.73 -3.19 13.97
C GLN A 109 9.91 -2.49 13.31
N GLU A 110 11.04 -3.19 13.17
CA GLU A 110 12.23 -2.66 12.51
C GLU A 110 11.95 -2.29 11.05
N MET A 111 11.29 -3.16 10.29
CA MET A 111 11.01 -2.90 8.88
C MET A 111 9.97 -1.79 8.69
N MET A 112 8.94 -1.75 9.54
CA MET A 112 7.96 -0.65 9.52
C MET A 112 8.58 0.70 9.86
N MET A 113 9.60 0.72 10.74
CA MET A 113 10.37 1.94 10.99
C MET A 113 11.15 2.37 9.74
N LYS A 114 11.82 1.44 9.05
CA LYS A 114 12.53 1.76 7.80
C LYS A 114 11.60 2.29 6.71
N ASP A 115 10.41 1.72 6.57
CA ASP A 115 9.41 2.23 5.63
C ASP A 115 8.95 3.65 6.00
N LYS A 116 8.75 3.95 7.28
CA LYS A 116 8.40 5.30 7.74
C LYS A 116 9.52 6.31 7.50
N GLU A 117 10.76 5.94 7.78
CA GLU A 117 11.95 6.77 7.54
C GLU A 117 12.08 7.07 6.05
N GLN A 118 11.94 6.05 5.19
CA GLN A 118 12.01 6.21 3.73
C GLN A 118 10.90 7.15 3.22
N ILE A 119 9.65 6.97 3.64
CA ILE A 119 8.54 7.86 3.25
C ILE A 119 8.82 9.30 3.68
N GLN A 120 9.37 9.49 4.89
CA GLN A 120 9.71 10.81 5.40
C GLN A 120 10.82 11.47 4.58
N GLU A 121 11.88 10.74 4.25
CA GLU A 121 12.97 11.24 3.41
C GLU A 121 12.49 11.60 2.00
N GLU A 122 11.68 10.74 1.37
CA GLU A 122 11.08 11.01 0.06
C GLU A 122 10.18 12.25 0.10
N THR A 123 9.38 12.41 1.16
CA THR A 123 8.53 13.59 1.35
C THR A 123 9.36 14.88 1.46
N ILE A 124 10.41 14.87 2.27
CA ILE A 124 11.29 16.02 2.46
C ILE A 124 12.00 16.38 1.14
N ASN A 125 12.52 15.38 0.44
CA ASN A 125 13.20 15.58 -0.84
C ASN A 125 12.25 16.15 -1.91
N ASN A 126 11.03 15.63 -2.00
CA ASN A 126 10.02 16.13 -2.93
C ASN A 126 9.63 17.58 -2.63
N GLN A 127 9.46 17.94 -1.35
CA GLN A 127 9.20 19.32 -0.94
C GLN A 127 10.37 20.24 -1.28
N TYR A 128 11.61 19.81 -1.03
CA TYR A 128 12.81 20.56 -1.37
C TYR A 128 12.89 20.87 -2.87
N TRP A 129 12.72 19.86 -3.73
CA TRP A 129 12.79 20.05 -5.18
C TRP A 129 11.66 20.93 -5.72
N LYS A 130 10.45 20.80 -5.17
CA LYS A 130 9.33 21.67 -5.51
C LYS A 130 9.63 23.14 -5.21
N LEU A 131 10.18 23.44 -4.03
CA LEU A 131 10.58 24.80 -3.66
C LEU A 131 11.71 25.34 -4.56
N GLN A 132 12.67 24.51 -4.94
CA GLN A 132 13.72 24.93 -5.88
C GLN A 132 13.14 25.31 -7.25
N GLN A 133 12.17 24.53 -7.74
CA GLN A 133 11.50 24.83 -9.01
C GLN A 133 10.71 26.14 -8.92
N GLU A 134 9.91 26.32 -7.87
CA GLU A 134 9.14 27.55 -7.65
C GLU A 134 10.05 28.79 -7.57
N MET A 135 11.21 28.69 -6.93
CA MET A 135 12.19 29.77 -6.90
C MET A 135 12.83 30.07 -8.25
N MET A 136 13.07 29.06 -9.09
CA MET A 136 13.58 29.26 -10.45
C MET A 136 12.54 29.94 -11.33
N ASP A 137 11.30 29.47 -11.28
CA ASP A 137 10.18 30.04 -12.04
C ASP A 137 9.96 31.51 -11.64
N MET A 138 9.94 31.83 -10.33
CA MET A 138 9.83 33.21 -9.85
C MET A 138 10.99 34.11 -10.31
N LYS A 139 12.23 33.60 -10.36
CA LYS A 139 13.38 34.37 -10.87
C LYS A 139 13.27 34.64 -12.36
N GLU A 140 12.78 33.68 -13.13
CA GLU A 140 12.56 33.83 -14.56
C GLU A 140 11.45 34.85 -14.85
N GLU A 141 10.34 34.77 -14.11
CA GLU A 141 9.25 35.76 -14.18
C GLU A 141 9.73 37.17 -13.85
N ALA A 142 10.47 37.33 -12.75
CA ALA A 142 11.05 38.63 -12.38
C ALA A 142 12.02 39.17 -13.45
N SER A 143 12.88 38.31 -14.01
CA SER A 143 13.79 38.72 -15.08
C SER A 143 13.08 39.11 -16.38
N ASN A 144 11.90 38.55 -16.65
CA ASN A 144 11.11 38.87 -17.84
C ASN A 144 10.29 40.15 -17.65
N LEU A 145 9.94 40.51 -16.41
CA LEU A 145 9.30 41.79 -16.09
C LEU A 145 10.28 42.97 -16.22
N ASP A 146 11.55 42.78 -15.87
CA ASP A 146 12.61 43.82 -15.99
C ASP A 146 13.04 44.10 -17.46
N LYS A 147 12.58 43.31 -18.43
CA LYS A 147 12.94 43.43 -19.86
C LYS A 147 11.86 44.07 -20.73
N ASN A 148 10.70 44.43 -20.15
CA ASN A 148 9.63 45.20 -20.80
C ASN A 148 9.54 46.63 -20.23
#